data_AF-A0A2B7X328-F1
#
_entry.id   AF-A0A2B7X328-F1
#
_cell.length_a   1.000
_cell.length_b   1.000
_cell.length_c   1.000
_cell.angle_alpha   90.00
_cell.angle_beta   90.00
_cell.angle_gamma   90.00
#
_symmetry.space_group_name_H-M   'P 1'
#
loop_
_entity.id
_entity.type
_entity.pdbx_description
1 polymer ?
#
loop_
_entity_poly.entity_id
_entity_poly.type
_entity_poly.pdbx_seq_one_letter_code
_entity_poly.pdbx_strand_id
1 'polypeptide(L)'
;MEKVAGTELSQHWDYLNEKQKYAIVQQLVEFERRFTTTRFAADGSLYYKDDLPPTTTASTSSYLYKDSEGTPQPSNKFAVGPTNSRIYFDHGRSDIDIDRGPWNLARDYVVASAKREITCISKFSSFPHPQGIYYGPRQYQPSAQKKLSVLYDYLKVAPYLLPKNRDLCASVMWHSDLHAGNIFVDPNDLVKIVGVIDWQAVHLGPLFFQARTPALLNFDGSPS
;
A
#
# COMPACT_ATOMS: atom_id res chain seq x y z
N MET A 1 -11.11 16.39 7.74
CA MET A 1 -11.25 15.05 8.35
C MET A 1 -11.96 15.22 9.68
N GLU A 2 -12.85 14.28 10.01
CA GLU A 2 -13.51 14.25 11.32
C GLU A 2 -12.54 13.72 12.40
N LYS A 3 -12.67 14.20 13.63
CA LYS A 3 -11.84 13.75 14.75
C LYS A 3 -12.41 12.45 15.31
N VAL A 4 -11.59 11.41 15.46
CA VAL A 4 -11.99 10.18 16.12
C VAL A 4 -12.17 10.44 17.62
N ALA A 5 -13.34 10.11 18.16
CA ALA A 5 -13.61 10.18 19.58
C ALA A 5 -13.10 8.91 20.27
N GLY A 6 -11.93 9.00 20.92
CA GLY A 6 -11.31 7.89 21.66
C GLY A 6 -9.94 8.28 22.23
N THR A 7 -9.25 7.32 22.84
CA THR A 7 -7.85 7.45 23.25
C THR A 7 -6.96 6.51 22.45
N GLU A 8 -5.72 6.92 22.19
CA GLU A 8 -4.75 6.09 21.48
C GLU A 8 -4.47 4.79 22.24
N LEU A 9 -4.42 3.67 21.53
CA LEU A 9 -4.12 2.37 22.11
C LEU A 9 -2.69 2.30 22.67
N SER A 10 -1.75 3.05 22.10
CA SER A 10 -0.37 3.18 22.56
C SER A 10 -0.26 3.54 24.05
N GLN A 11 -1.20 4.33 24.57
CA GLN A 11 -1.22 4.77 25.97
C GLN A 11 -1.62 3.66 26.94
N HIS A 12 -2.27 2.61 26.43
CA HIS A 12 -2.87 1.54 27.25
C HIS A 12 -2.26 0.17 27.00
N TRP A 13 -1.65 -0.04 25.83
CA TRP A 13 -1.23 -1.35 25.32
C TRP A 13 -0.43 -2.17 26.33
N ASP A 14 0.54 -1.55 27.00
CA ASP A 14 1.43 -2.26 27.93
C ASP A 14 0.73 -2.70 29.23
N TYR A 15 -0.38 -2.04 29.59
CA TYR A 15 -1.17 -2.35 30.79
C TYR A 15 -2.29 -3.38 30.52
N LEU A 16 -2.60 -3.66 29.26
CA LEU A 16 -3.62 -4.64 28.90
C LEU A 16 -3.13 -6.06 29.15
N ASN A 17 -3.99 -6.89 29.72
CA ASN A 17 -3.71 -8.32 29.87
C ASN A 17 -3.82 -9.06 28.53
N GLU A 18 -3.35 -10.30 28.48
CA GLU A 18 -3.32 -11.11 27.26
C GLU A 18 -4.71 -11.30 26.62
N LYS A 19 -5.76 -11.49 27.41
CA LYS A 19 -7.13 -11.66 26.90
C LYS A 19 -7.63 -10.37 26.24
N GLN A 20 -7.30 -9.22 26.82
CA GLN A 20 -7.64 -7.91 26.25
C GLN A 20 -6.87 -7.64 24.96
N LYS A 21 -5.56 -7.88 24.95
CA LYS A 21 -4.74 -7.78 23.74
C LYS A 21 -5.28 -8.68 22.64
N TYR A 22 -5.61 -9.93 22.97
CA TYR A 22 -6.20 -10.88 22.02
C TYR A 22 -7.53 -10.35 21.44
N ALA A 23 -8.43 -9.80 22.25
CA ALA A 23 -9.69 -9.22 21.77
C ALA A 23 -9.51 -8.06 20.79
N ILE A 24 -8.46 -7.23 20.99
CA ILE A 24 -8.09 -6.16 20.06
C ILE A 24 -7.55 -6.77 18.75
N VAL A 25 -6.65 -7.74 18.85
CA VAL A 25 -6.09 -8.43 17.67
C VAL A 25 -7.19 -9.07 16.83
N GLN A 26 -8.20 -9.69 17.45
CA GLN A 26 -9.34 -10.26 16.73
C GLN A 26 -10.10 -9.20 15.91
N GLN A 27 -10.29 -7.99 16.45
CA GLN A 27 -10.92 -6.89 15.70
C GLN A 27 -10.05 -6.40 14.54
N LEU A 28 -8.73 -6.31 14.74
CA LEU A 28 -7.80 -5.95 13.66
C LEU A 28 -7.82 -6.97 12.53
N VAL A 29 -7.81 -8.27 12.86
CA VAL A 29 -7.93 -9.35 11.87
C VAL A 29 -9.25 -9.25 11.09
N GLU A 30 -10.35 -8.89 11.75
CA GLU A 30 -11.63 -8.68 11.08
C GLU A 30 -11.59 -7.47 10.13
N PHE A 31 -10.89 -6.38 10.48
CA PHE A 31 -10.66 -5.26 9.55
C PHE A 31 -9.81 -5.68 8.34
N GLU A 32 -8.67 -6.34 8.58
CA GLU A 32 -7.79 -6.85 7.50
C GLU A 32 -8.54 -7.83 6.58
N ARG A 33 -9.41 -8.67 7.15
CA ARG A 33 -10.28 -9.57 6.38
C ARG A 33 -11.24 -8.80 5.48
N ARG A 34 -11.87 -7.73 5.97
CA ARG A 34 -12.76 -6.90 5.14
C ARG A 34 -11.99 -6.21 4.02
N PHE A 35 -10.79 -5.71 4.30
CA PHE A 35 -9.96 -5.07 3.29
C PHE A 35 -9.46 -6.05 2.21
N THR A 36 -9.05 -7.26 2.59
CA THR A 36 -8.60 -8.29 1.66
C THR A 36 -9.72 -8.92 0.83
N THR A 37 -10.95 -8.94 1.36
CA THR A 37 -12.12 -9.46 0.64
C THR A 37 -12.80 -8.42 -0.24
N THR A 38 -12.54 -7.13 -0.02
CA THR A 38 -13.02 -6.02 -0.85
C THR A 38 -12.05 -5.76 -2.01
N ARG A 39 -12.39 -6.24 -3.21
CA ARG A 39 -11.48 -6.22 -4.37
C ARG A 39 -11.80 -5.08 -5.31
N PHE A 40 -10.95 -4.07 -5.36
CA PHE A 40 -11.13 -2.92 -6.22
C PHE A 40 -10.92 -3.26 -7.69
N ALA A 41 -11.52 -2.45 -8.57
CA ALA A 41 -11.46 -2.70 -10.02
C ALA A 41 -10.08 -2.45 -10.64
N ALA A 42 -9.25 -1.62 -9.98
CA ALA A 42 -7.91 -1.25 -10.45
C ALA A 42 -7.01 -0.83 -9.28
N ASP A 43 -5.70 -0.91 -9.51
CA ASP A 43 -4.65 -0.35 -8.66
C ASP A 43 -4.50 1.15 -8.91
N GLY A 44 -4.31 1.94 -7.86
CA GLY A 44 -4.34 3.40 -7.93
C GLY A 44 -4.70 4.02 -6.60
N SER A 45 -5.52 5.07 -6.60
CA SER A 45 -6.05 5.67 -5.37
C SER A 45 -7.53 6.04 -5.53
N LEU A 46 -8.24 6.20 -4.42
CA LEU A 46 -9.64 6.62 -4.42
C LEU A 46 -9.74 8.14 -4.56
N TYR A 47 -10.61 8.59 -5.46
CA TYR A 47 -10.92 9.99 -5.69
C TYR A 47 -12.43 10.18 -5.69
N TYR A 48 -12.88 11.42 -5.42
CA TYR A 48 -14.21 11.83 -5.85
C TYR A 48 -14.25 11.83 -7.38
N LYS A 49 -15.35 11.34 -7.95
CA LYS A 49 -15.51 11.29 -9.41
C LYS A 49 -15.36 12.66 -10.06
N ASP A 50 -15.83 13.69 -9.39
CA ASP A 50 -15.82 15.07 -9.89
C ASP A 50 -14.40 15.68 -9.92
N ASP A 51 -13.45 15.12 -9.14
CA ASP A 51 -12.05 15.57 -9.12
C ASP A 51 -11.20 14.91 -10.22
N LEU A 52 -11.74 13.91 -10.91
CA LEU A 52 -11.04 13.21 -11.98
C LEU A 52 -11.37 13.81 -13.36
N PRO A 53 -10.40 13.90 -14.27
CA PRO A 53 -10.66 14.28 -15.64
C PRO A 53 -11.70 13.34 -16.29
N PRO A 54 -12.58 13.85 -17.18
CA PRO A 54 -13.58 13.03 -17.88
C PRO A 54 -12.97 11.85 -18.66
N THR A 55 -11.74 12.00 -19.14
CA THR A 55 -10.99 10.95 -19.84
C THR A 55 -10.59 9.79 -18.93
N THR A 56 -10.29 10.08 -17.66
CA THR A 56 -9.96 9.07 -16.65
C THR A 56 -11.21 8.33 -16.21
N THR A 57 -12.32 9.03 -15.98
CA THR A 57 -13.60 8.40 -15.58
C THR A 57 -14.22 7.54 -16.68
N ALA A 58 -14.07 7.92 -17.95
CA ALA A 58 -14.50 7.09 -19.08
C ALA A 58 -13.73 5.77 -19.21
N SER A 59 -12.49 5.71 -18.71
CA SER A 59 -11.66 4.49 -18.70
C SER A 59 -11.84 3.64 -17.45
N THR A 60 -12.62 4.10 -16.45
CA THR A 60 -12.84 3.34 -15.21
C THR A 60 -13.89 2.24 -15.38
N SER A 61 -13.70 1.16 -14.63
CA SER A 61 -14.63 0.02 -14.57
C SER A 61 -16.05 0.45 -14.20
N SER A 62 -17.06 -0.33 -14.63
CA SER A 62 -18.47 -0.12 -14.28
C SER A 62 -18.77 -0.25 -12.79
N TYR A 63 -17.85 -0.82 -12.02
CA TYR A 63 -17.91 -0.99 -10.57
C TYR A 63 -16.66 -0.44 -9.89
N LEU A 64 -16.79 -0.04 -8.61
CA LEU A 64 -15.67 0.43 -7.80
C LEU A 64 -14.88 -0.74 -7.22
N TYR A 65 -15.60 -1.68 -6.60
CA TYR A 65 -15.04 -2.89 -6.02
C TYR A 65 -16.02 -4.07 -6.13
N LYS A 66 -15.54 -5.27 -5.85
CA LYS A 66 -16.33 -6.47 -5.60
C LYS A 66 -16.29 -6.77 -4.11
N ASP A 67 -17.44 -7.09 -3.53
CA ASP A 67 -17.51 -7.50 -2.12
C ASP A 67 -16.98 -8.93 -1.91
N SER A 68 -17.13 -9.44 -0.67
CA SER A 68 -16.67 -10.78 -0.29
C SER A 68 -17.34 -11.91 -1.07
N GLU A 69 -18.51 -11.68 -1.67
CA GLU A 69 -19.23 -12.64 -2.51
C GLU A 69 -18.84 -12.53 -3.99
N GLY A 70 -17.99 -11.54 -4.32
CA GLY A 70 -17.58 -11.24 -5.68
C GLY A 70 -18.59 -10.38 -6.45
N THR A 71 -19.60 -9.85 -5.78
CA THR A 71 -20.65 -9.04 -6.41
C THR A 71 -20.12 -7.64 -6.71
N PRO A 72 -20.21 -7.16 -7.97
CA PRO A 72 -19.76 -5.82 -8.34
C PRO A 72 -20.59 -4.72 -7.66
N GLN A 73 -19.90 -3.81 -6.97
CA GLN A 73 -20.49 -2.67 -6.27
C GLN A 73 -20.16 -1.38 -7.02
N PRO A 74 -21.15 -0.74 -7.67
CA PRO A 74 -20.96 0.56 -8.31
C PRO A 74 -20.87 1.68 -7.27
N SER A 75 -20.25 2.79 -7.65
CA SER A 75 -20.26 4.01 -6.84
C SER A 75 -20.53 5.22 -7.70
N ASN A 76 -21.46 6.08 -7.28
CA ASN A 76 -21.70 7.37 -7.93
C ASN A 76 -20.80 8.49 -7.40
N LYS A 77 -20.12 8.24 -6.26
CA LYS A 77 -19.34 9.25 -5.54
C LYS A 77 -17.84 9.07 -5.75
N PHE A 78 -17.37 7.83 -5.80
CA PHE A 78 -15.95 7.51 -5.85
C PHE A 78 -15.56 6.77 -7.12
N ALA A 79 -14.31 6.95 -7.54
CA ALA A 79 -13.67 6.20 -8.61
C ALA A 79 -12.20 5.91 -8.27
N VAL A 80 -11.64 4.90 -8.92
CA VAL A 80 -10.19 4.64 -8.86
C VAL A 80 -9.49 5.50 -9.91
N GLY A 81 -8.58 6.34 -9.47
CA GLY A 81 -7.73 7.17 -10.32
C GLY A 81 -6.25 6.84 -10.16
N PRO A 82 -5.36 7.68 -10.70
CA PRO A 82 -3.92 7.51 -10.57
C PRO A 82 -3.47 7.40 -9.11
N THR A 83 -2.42 6.66 -8.82
CA THR A 83 -1.91 6.54 -7.45
C THR A 83 -1.44 7.88 -6.89
N ASN A 84 -1.76 8.13 -5.62
CA ASN A 84 -1.21 9.21 -4.80
C ASN A 84 -0.08 8.73 -3.87
N SER A 85 0.40 7.50 -4.06
CA SER A 85 1.42 6.90 -3.23
C SER A 85 2.71 7.72 -3.29
N ARG A 86 3.28 8.03 -2.12
CA ARG A 86 4.49 8.84 -1.97
C ARG A 86 5.67 8.35 -2.81
N ILE A 87 5.76 7.04 -3.08
CA ILE A 87 6.80 6.46 -3.94
C ILE A 87 6.78 6.98 -5.40
N TYR A 88 5.68 7.59 -5.84
CA TYR A 88 5.51 8.20 -7.17
C TYR A 88 5.71 9.72 -7.18
N PHE A 89 5.89 10.36 -6.02
CA PHE A 89 6.02 11.82 -5.91
C PHE A 89 7.31 12.26 -5.20
N ASP A 90 7.76 11.50 -4.20
CA ASP A 90 8.92 11.82 -3.40
C ASP A 90 10.23 11.74 -4.22
N HIS A 91 11.24 12.50 -3.76
CA HIS A 91 12.57 12.57 -4.36
C HIS A 91 12.57 13.03 -5.83
N GLY A 92 11.76 14.05 -6.15
CA GLY A 92 11.68 14.66 -7.49
C GLY A 92 10.82 13.89 -8.48
N ARG A 93 10.21 12.76 -8.09
CA ARG A 93 9.35 11.98 -8.98
C ARG A 93 8.06 12.70 -9.37
N SER A 94 7.64 13.70 -8.59
CA SER A 94 6.59 14.65 -8.96
C SER A 94 6.85 15.35 -10.29
N ASP A 95 8.12 15.63 -10.62
CA ASP A 95 8.51 16.49 -11.73
C ASP A 95 8.75 15.70 -13.02
N ILE A 96 8.39 14.42 -13.02
CA ILE A 96 8.56 13.52 -14.16
C ILE A 96 7.20 13.08 -14.67
N ASP A 97 7.06 13.12 -16.00
CA ASP A 97 5.95 12.48 -16.67
C ASP A 97 6.18 10.96 -16.69
N ILE A 98 5.39 10.24 -15.91
CA ILE A 98 5.44 8.80 -15.71
C ILE A 98 4.01 8.29 -15.60
N ASP A 99 3.83 7.01 -15.97
CA ASP A 99 2.58 6.31 -15.75
C ASP A 99 2.31 6.19 -14.23
N ARG A 100 1.18 6.74 -13.79
CA ARG A 100 0.67 6.70 -12.41
C ARG A 100 -0.61 5.88 -12.29
N GLY A 101 -1.02 5.18 -13.34
CA GLY A 101 -2.24 4.40 -13.38
C GLY A 101 -3.50 5.26 -13.64
N PRO A 102 -4.69 4.73 -13.35
CA PRO A 102 -4.94 3.45 -12.67
C PRO A 102 -4.55 2.22 -13.51
N TRP A 103 -4.24 1.10 -12.88
CA TRP A 103 -3.83 -0.14 -13.54
C TRP A 103 -4.81 -1.29 -13.26
N ASN A 104 -5.28 -1.96 -14.31
CA ASN A 104 -6.26 -3.05 -14.17
C ASN A 104 -5.64 -4.40 -13.80
N LEU A 105 -4.32 -4.54 -13.97
CA LEU A 105 -3.59 -5.79 -13.74
C LEU A 105 -2.34 -5.51 -12.92
N ALA A 106 -2.06 -6.39 -11.95
CA ALA A 106 -0.84 -6.32 -11.14
C ALA A 106 0.46 -6.27 -11.97
N ARG A 107 0.44 -6.88 -13.17
CA ARG A 107 1.58 -6.83 -14.11
C ARG A 107 1.87 -5.39 -14.58
N ASP A 108 0.82 -4.60 -14.80
CA ASP A 108 0.94 -3.26 -15.33
C ASP A 108 1.48 -2.34 -14.21
N TYR A 109 1.04 -2.55 -12.97
CA TYR A 109 1.58 -1.89 -11.77
C TYR A 109 3.09 -2.13 -11.58
N VAL A 110 3.57 -3.38 -11.67
CA VAL A 110 5.00 -3.68 -11.49
C VAL A 110 5.86 -3.18 -12.65
N VAL A 111 5.34 -3.22 -13.88
CA VAL A 111 6.01 -2.67 -15.07
C VAL A 111 6.08 -1.14 -14.97
N ALA A 112 5.01 -0.46 -14.57
CA ALA A 112 4.99 0.98 -14.36
C ALA A 112 5.99 1.39 -13.27
N SER A 113 6.07 0.63 -12.17
CA SER A 113 7.05 0.85 -11.10
C SER A 113 8.50 0.79 -11.61
N ALA A 114 8.83 -0.19 -12.46
CA ALA A 114 10.18 -0.28 -13.05
C ALA A 114 10.45 0.82 -14.08
N LYS A 115 9.48 1.14 -14.95
CA LYS A 115 9.58 2.23 -15.92
C LYS A 115 9.79 3.58 -15.24
N ARG A 116 9.08 3.83 -14.13
CA ARG A 116 9.32 5.00 -13.28
C ARG A 116 10.77 5.11 -12.89
N GLU A 117 11.36 4.06 -12.31
CA GLU A 117 12.77 4.09 -11.89
C GLU A 117 13.73 4.31 -13.06
N ILE A 118 13.47 3.70 -14.23
CA ILE A 118 14.25 3.93 -15.46
C ILE A 118 14.23 5.43 -15.84
N THR A 119 13.05 6.04 -15.87
CA THR A 119 12.92 7.47 -16.20
C THR A 119 13.61 8.34 -15.16
N CYS A 120 13.48 8.01 -13.87
CA CYS A 120 14.14 8.74 -12.79
C CYS A 120 15.66 8.71 -12.92
N ILE A 121 16.25 7.52 -13.14
CA ILE A 121 17.70 7.36 -13.28
C ILE A 121 18.21 8.05 -14.54
N SER A 122 17.41 8.08 -15.60
CA SER A 122 17.78 8.73 -16.86
C SER A 122 17.72 10.26 -16.76
N LYS A 123 16.80 10.80 -15.94
CA LYS A 123 16.59 12.25 -15.80
C LYS A 123 17.47 12.89 -14.71
N PHE A 124 17.68 12.20 -13.60
CA PHE A 124 18.40 12.75 -12.45
C PHE A 124 19.85 12.25 -12.38
N SER A 125 20.75 13.18 -12.08
CA SER A 125 22.18 12.89 -11.85
C SER A 125 22.45 12.22 -10.51
N SER A 126 21.54 12.40 -9.54
CA SER A 126 21.59 11.77 -8.22
C SER A 126 20.37 10.87 -8.02
N PHE A 127 20.60 9.66 -7.52
CA PHE A 127 19.55 8.74 -7.10
C PHE A 127 19.83 8.24 -5.69
N PRO A 128 18.80 7.87 -4.91
CA PRO A 128 19.00 7.33 -3.57
C PRO A 128 19.97 6.15 -3.58
N HIS A 129 20.83 6.13 -2.55
CA HIS A 129 21.72 5.00 -2.31
C HIS A 129 20.86 3.80 -1.90
N PRO A 130 21.09 2.59 -2.45
CA PRO A 130 20.36 1.41 -2.00
C PRO A 130 20.58 1.22 -0.49
N GLN A 131 19.51 0.96 0.26
CA GLN A 131 19.63 0.63 1.68
C GLN A 131 20.13 -0.81 1.84
N GLY A 132 21.21 -1.00 2.61
CA GLY A 132 21.82 -2.31 2.87
C GLY A 132 23.36 -2.23 2.92
N ILE A 133 24.01 -3.39 3.10
CA ILE A 133 25.49 -3.51 3.11
C ILE A 133 26.00 -3.47 1.66
N TYR A 134 25.99 -2.28 1.08
CA TYR A 134 26.59 -1.97 -0.20
C TYR A 134 27.84 -1.10 0.03
N TYR A 135 28.72 -0.97 -0.96
CA TYR A 135 29.89 -0.08 -0.93
C TYR A 135 31.11 -0.49 -0.09
N GLY A 136 31.15 -1.68 0.52
CA GLY A 136 32.38 -2.25 1.06
C GLY A 136 33.41 -2.62 -0.03
N PRO A 137 34.70 -2.81 0.31
CA PRO A 137 35.69 -3.30 -0.63
C PRO A 137 35.22 -4.62 -1.26
N ARG A 138 35.21 -4.71 -2.60
CA ARG A 138 34.70 -5.84 -3.41
C ARG A 138 33.18 -6.08 -3.33
N GLN A 139 32.40 -5.19 -2.73
CA GLN A 139 30.95 -5.27 -2.75
C GLN A 139 30.35 -4.59 -3.99
N TYR A 140 29.04 -4.78 -4.17
CA TYR A 140 28.30 -4.15 -5.25
C TYR A 140 28.41 -2.62 -5.17
N GLN A 141 28.98 -2.04 -6.22
CA GLN A 141 29.07 -0.60 -6.46
C GLN A 141 27.99 -0.22 -7.48
N PRO A 142 26.83 0.32 -7.04
CA PRO A 142 25.77 0.73 -7.94
C PRO A 142 26.20 1.92 -8.79
N SER A 143 25.99 1.79 -10.10
CA SER A 143 26.08 2.90 -11.06
C SER A 143 24.74 3.07 -11.76
N ALA A 144 24.50 4.23 -12.36
CA ALA A 144 23.29 4.47 -13.17
C ALA A 144 23.12 3.37 -14.23
N GLN A 145 24.21 3.05 -14.95
CA GLN A 145 24.23 2.02 -15.98
C GLN A 145 23.87 0.63 -15.44
N LYS A 146 24.44 0.21 -14.29
CA LYS A 146 24.10 -1.08 -13.67
C LYS A 146 22.65 -1.12 -13.21
N LYS A 147 22.15 -0.05 -12.58
CA LYS A 147 20.74 0.05 -12.17
C LYS A 147 19.81 -0.05 -13.39
N LEU A 148 20.10 0.66 -14.47
CA LEU A 148 19.34 0.57 -15.72
C LEU A 148 19.37 -0.84 -16.31
N SER A 149 20.55 -1.48 -16.39
CA SER A 149 20.68 -2.86 -16.88
C SER A 149 19.80 -3.82 -16.09
N VAL A 150 19.85 -3.75 -14.75
CA VAL A 150 19.03 -4.60 -13.88
C VAL A 150 17.54 -4.31 -14.05
N LEU A 151 17.12 -3.05 -14.23
CA LEU A 151 15.72 -2.71 -14.46
C LEU A 151 15.21 -3.23 -15.81
N TYR A 152 16.03 -3.18 -16.86
CA TYR A 152 15.69 -3.78 -18.15
C TYR A 152 15.61 -5.30 -18.09
N ASP A 153 16.50 -5.96 -17.35
CA ASP A 153 16.41 -7.40 -17.12
C ASP A 153 15.21 -7.77 -16.24
N TYR A 154 14.92 -6.96 -15.22
CA TYR A 154 13.72 -7.10 -14.39
C TYR A 154 12.45 -7.06 -15.26
N LEU A 155 12.34 -6.11 -16.20
CA LEU A 155 11.18 -6.03 -17.10
C LEU A 155 10.96 -7.31 -17.93
N LYS A 156 12.02 -8.06 -18.27
CA LYS A 156 11.91 -9.33 -18.99
C LYS A 156 11.34 -10.44 -18.10
N VAL A 157 11.66 -10.42 -16.80
CA VAL A 157 11.28 -11.50 -15.87
C VAL A 157 10.05 -11.17 -15.01
N ALA A 158 9.70 -9.89 -14.83
CA ALA A 158 8.66 -9.43 -13.93
C ALA A 158 7.30 -10.13 -14.13
N PRO A 159 6.81 -10.38 -15.35
CA PRO A 159 5.56 -11.10 -15.55
C PRO A 159 5.56 -12.54 -15.00
N TYR A 160 6.74 -13.16 -14.91
CA TYR A 160 6.91 -14.53 -14.41
C TYR A 160 7.14 -14.60 -12.89
N LEU A 161 7.45 -13.46 -12.26
CA LEU A 161 7.65 -13.35 -10.82
C LEU A 161 6.33 -13.12 -10.06
N LEU A 162 5.25 -12.80 -10.78
CA LEU A 162 3.95 -12.56 -10.17
C LEU A 162 3.39 -13.85 -9.54
N PRO A 163 2.73 -13.74 -8.36
CA PRO A 163 2.05 -14.87 -7.78
C PRO A 163 1.01 -15.48 -8.73
N LYS A 164 0.99 -16.83 -8.80
CA LYS A 164 -0.04 -17.55 -9.57
C LYS A 164 -1.42 -17.44 -8.93
N ASN A 165 -1.48 -17.25 -7.62
CA ASN A 165 -2.72 -17.04 -6.91
C ASN A 165 -3.27 -15.64 -7.23
N ARG A 166 -4.44 -15.59 -7.88
CA ARG A 166 -5.10 -14.34 -8.28
C ARG A 166 -5.53 -13.48 -7.10
N ASP A 167 -5.80 -14.08 -5.95
CA ASP A 167 -6.19 -13.35 -4.74
C ASP A 167 -5.03 -12.50 -4.21
N LEU A 168 -3.79 -12.99 -4.36
CA LEU A 168 -2.60 -12.22 -4.00
C LEU A 168 -2.35 -11.05 -4.94
N CYS A 169 -2.80 -11.16 -6.20
CA CYS A 169 -2.68 -10.12 -7.22
C CYS A 169 -3.88 -9.15 -7.25
N ALA A 170 -4.88 -9.34 -6.37
CA ALA A 170 -6.06 -8.50 -6.33
C ALA A 170 -5.74 -7.11 -5.78
N SER A 171 -6.42 -6.10 -6.33
CA SER A 171 -6.33 -4.73 -5.83
C SER A 171 -7.11 -4.59 -4.53
N VAL A 172 -6.41 -4.29 -3.45
CA VAL A 172 -6.99 -4.15 -2.10
C VAL A 172 -6.52 -2.85 -1.46
N MET A 173 -7.23 -2.43 -0.42
CA MET A 173 -6.75 -1.40 0.48
C MET A 173 -5.92 -2.07 1.59
N TRP A 174 -4.81 -1.48 2.02
CA TRP A 174 -4.04 -1.98 3.15
C TRP A 174 -3.44 -0.83 3.94
N HIS A 175 -3.56 -0.88 5.28
CA HIS A 175 -2.98 0.14 6.15
C HIS A 175 -1.49 -0.15 6.38
N SER A 176 -0.61 0.53 5.63
CA SER A 176 0.83 0.22 5.65
C SER A 176 1.57 0.61 6.93
N ASP A 177 0.98 1.47 7.76
CA ASP A 177 1.57 1.97 9.01
C ASP A 177 0.67 1.71 10.23
N LEU A 178 0.18 0.48 10.35
CA LEU A 178 -0.72 0.11 11.45
C LEU A 178 0.09 -0.20 12.72
N HIS A 179 0.05 0.72 13.68
CA HIS A 179 0.64 0.59 15.00
C HIS A 179 -0.30 1.13 16.08
N ALA A 180 -0.01 0.88 17.36
CA ALA A 180 -0.90 1.23 18.47
C ALA A 180 -1.19 2.75 18.59
N GLY A 181 -0.35 3.62 18.03
CA GLY A 181 -0.60 5.07 17.98
C GLY A 181 -1.64 5.48 16.93
N ASN A 182 -1.83 4.66 15.90
CA ASN A 182 -2.82 4.88 14.85
C ASN A 182 -4.17 4.20 15.13
N ILE A 183 -4.30 3.52 16.28
CA ILE A 183 -5.52 2.83 16.71
C ILE A 183 -6.11 3.56 17.92
N PHE A 184 -7.40 3.88 17.84
CA PHE A 184 -8.15 4.55 18.91
C PHE A 184 -9.13 3.56 19.53
N VAL A 185 -9.19 3.54 20.86
CA VAL A 185 -10.11 2.72 21.66
C VAL A 185 -11.09 3.57 22.47
N ASP A 186 -12.22 2.97 22.84
CA ASP A 186 -13.24 3.60 23.70
C ASP A 186 -12.63 3.86 25.09
N PRO A 187 -12.68 5.10 25.62
CA PRO A 187 -12.14 5.40 26.95
C PRO A 187 -12.83 4.62 28.08
N ASN A 188 -14.07 4.17 27.86
CA ASN A 188 -14.82 3.37 28.83
C ASN A 188 -14.65 1.86 28.61
N ASP A 189 -14.12 1.46 27.45
CA ASP A 189 -13.88 0.06 27.08
C ASP A 189 -12.63 -0.05 26.21
N LEU A 190 -11.47 -0.21 26.86
CA LEU A 190 -10.16 -0.19 26.21
C LEU A 190 -9.93 -1.35 25.23
N VAL A 191 -10.81 -2.37 25.18
CA VAL A 191 -10.71 -3.42 24.16
C VAL A 191 -11.48 -3.09 22.89
N LYS A 192 -12.34 -2.08 22.88
CA LYS A 192 -13.19 -1.74 21.74
C LYS A 192 -12.50 -0.70 20.85
N ILE A 193 -12.17 -1.08 19.62
CA ILE A 193 -11.61 -0.15 18.64
C ILE A 193 -12.73 0.77 18.13
N VAL A 194 -12.54 2.08 18.26
CA VAL A 194 -13.48 3.12 17.82
C VAL A 194 -13.01 3.84 16.55
N GLY A 195 -11.74 3.71 16.20
CA GLY A 195 -11.24 4.23 14.93
C GLY A 195 -9.80 3.85 14.65
N VAL A 196 -9.45 3.92 13.37
CA VAL A 196 -8.08 3.83 12.87
C VAL A 196 -7.83 5.10 12.07
N ILE A 197 -6.72 5.78 12.34
CA ILE A 197 -6.34 7.03 11.69
C ILE A 197 -5.16 6.82 10.75
N ASP A 198 -4.66 7.90 10.17
CA ASP A 198 -3.45 7.92 9.33
C ASP A 198 -3.59 7.18 7.98
N TRP A 199 -4.80 7.16 7.43
CA TRP A 199 -5.09 6.67 6.08
C TRP A 199 -4.50 7.53 4.94
N GLN A 200 -3.76 8.59 5.27
CA GLN A 200 -3.13 9.44 4.26
C GLN A 200 -2.09 8.64 3.45
N ALA A 201 -2.05 8.87 2.14
CA ALA A 201 -1.20 8.14 1.20
C ALA A 201 -1.42 6.61 1.12
N VAL A 202 -2.48 6.07 1.75
CA VAL A 202 -2.96 4.71 1.45
C VAL A 202 -3.45 4.67 0.01
N HIS A 203 -3.03 3.64 -0.71
CA HIS A 203 -3.35 3.44 -2.12
C HIS A 203 -3.85 2.02 -2.33
N LEU A 204 -4.60 1.83 -3.41
CA LEU A 204 -5.09 0.54 -3.86
C LEU A 204 -3.99 -0.15 -4.66
N GLY A 205 -3.75 -1.43 -4.38
CA GLY A 205 -2.71 -2.16 -5.09
C GLY A 205 -2.73 -3.65 -4.78
N PRO A 206 -1.84 -4.42 -5.44
CA PRO A 206 -1.81 -5.86 -5.29
C PRO A 206 -1.46 -6.29 -3.86
N LEU A 207 -2.27 -7.17 -3.26
CA LEU A 207 -2.08 -7.62 -1.87
C LEU A 207 -0.66 -8.12 -1.59
N PHE A 208 -0.05 -8.87 -2.51
CA PHE A 208 1.32 -9.40 -2.34
C PHE A 208 2.39 -8.31 -2.17
N PHE A 209 2.11 -7.09 -2.61
CA PHE A 209 3.05 -5.97 -2.54
C PHE A 209 2.85 -5.11 -1.29
N GLN A 210 1.65 -5.15 -0.70
CA GLN A 210 1.25 -4.24 0.38
C GLN A 210 1.17 -4.89 1.75
N ALA A 211 0.86 -6.19 1.82
CA ALA A 211 0.61 -6.90 3.07
C ALA A 211 1.80 -6.78 4.03
N ARG A 212 1.55 -6.33 5.26
CA ARG A 212 2.52 -6.21 6.35
C ARG A 212 1.87 -6.57 7.67
N THR A 213 2.62 -7.23 8.55
CA THR A 213 2.18 -7.46 9.93
C THR A 213 2.17 -6.13 10.68
N PRO A 214 1.08 -5.81 11.42
CA PRO A 214 1.02 -4.61 12.26
C PRO A 214 2.15 -4.58 13.29
N ALA A 215 2.78 -3.41 13.49
CA ALA A 215 4.00 -3.30 14.28
C ALA A 215 3.80 -3.66 15.77
N LEU A 216 2.58 -3.48 16.30
CA LEU A 216 2.22 -3.89 17.66
C LEU A 216 2.27 -5.42 17.90
N LEU A 217 2.39 -6.22 16.83
CA LEU A 217 2.54 -7.68 16.90
C LEU A 217 3.98 -8.13 16.68
N ASN A 218 4.92 -7.19 16.51
CA ASN A 218 6.33 -7.55 16.38
C ASN A 218 6.80 -8.21 17.67
N PHE A 219 7.42 -9.37 17.54
CA PHE A 219 8.04 -10.09 18.64
C PHE A 219 9.55 -10.02 18.45
N ASP A 220 10.23 -9.26 19.30
CA ASP A 220 11.67 -9.05 19.17
C ASP A 220 12.51 -10.29 19.54
N GLY A 221 11.88 -11.32 20.12
CA GLY A 221 12.56 -12.50 20.63
C GLY A 221 13.47 -12.17 21.82
N SER A 222 13.48 -13.01 22.85
CA SER A 222 14.62 -12.99 23.77
C SER A 222 15.81 -13.60 23.03
N PRO A 223 17.02 -13.01 23.09
CA PRO A 223 18.22 -13.74 22.70
C PRO A 223 18.31 -14.96 23.62
N SER A 224 18.10 -16.14 23.04
CA SER A 224 18.35 -17.43 23.67
C SER A 224 19.82 -17.61 24.00
#